data_AF-A0A6C0M137-F1
#
_entry.id   AF-A0A6C0M137-F1
#
_cell.length_a   1.000
_cell.length_b   1.000
_cell.length_c   1.000
_cell.angle_alpha   90.00
_cell.angle_beta   90.00
_cell.angle_gamma   90.00
#
_symmetry.space_group_name_H-M   'P 1'
#
loop_
_entity.id
_entity.type
_entity.pdbx_description
1 polymer ?
#
loop_
_entity_poly.entity_id
_entity_poly.type
_entity_poly.pdbx_seq_one_letter_code
_entity_poly.pdbx_strand_id
1 'polypeptide(L)'
;MKYSLCNKGLTTLVGYEFPPNVTELTCIGNNLTSLVGCPTSVVILNCPSNNLTSLEGCPNGLEKLYCGDNNITSLEGLPRSITILDCFHNSLTSLVGCPQELKALYCSYNSITSLMGCPPNLRTLQCDFNELTSLVGCPQSVVSLTCSYNKLTSLEGCTQKATILQCQHNLITTLSGCSPRVMSLWCSSNRLLSFEGLPECPVLTEFDCSDNKISSLVGCPQTVKELDCSDNKISSLVGCPQTVVTLDCAANKLTSLVECPPRVVTLSCCLNRLTSLNGCSPFVKTLKCASNKLTSFEGVPPEVVDLDCSNNLFVTLAGCPNTVRTLNCAHNRLTSLSGLNWGIVTLHCEHNSLTSFDGCPQSVMYMHCNNNEITSFVGCTNDFETLICHDNRLTSLVGCPDTVSRINYANNPLTSIEGRPDGAELCGFY
;
A
#
# COMPACT_ATOMS: atom_id res chain seq x y z
N MET A 1 36.44 14.50 6.31
CA MET A 1 35.75 15.64 5.64
C MET A 1 34.76 15.11 4.61
N LYS A 2 33.60 15.76 4.43
CA LYS A 2 32.64 15.44 3.35
C LYS A 2 32.96 16.26 2.10
N TYR A 3 32.88 15.67 0.92
CA TYR A 3 33.16 16.36 -0.34
C TYR A 3 32.24 15.88 -1.47
N SER A 4 31.80 16.80 -2.33
CA SER A 4 30.79 16.54 -3.35
C SER A 4 31.25 17.00 -4.75
N LEU A 5 31.02 16.12 -5.73
CA LEU A 5 31.32 16.26 -7.15
C LEU A 5 30.09 15.95 -8.01
N CYS A 6 28.87 16.13 -7.49
CA CYS A 6 27.65 15.74 -8.19
C CYS A 6 27.43 16.53 -9.50
N ASN A 7 26.93 15.86 -10.54
CA ASN A 7 26.45 16.46 -11.78
C ASN A 7 27.47 17.35 -12.52
N LYS A 8 28.75 16.96 -12.48
CA LYS A 8 29.84 17.70 -13.14
C LYS A 8 30.22 17.15 -14.51
N GLY A 9 29.55 16.09 -14.97
CA GLY A 9 29.86 15.42 -16.23
C GLY A 9 31.24 14.72 -16.23
N LEU A 10 31.78 14.40 -15.05
CA LEU A 10 33.09 13.77 -14.92
C LEU A 10 33.08 12.37 -15.55
N THR A 11 34.12 12.04 -16.31
CA THR A 11 34.33 10.70 -16.88
C THR A 11 35.37 9.88 -16.12
N THR A 12 36.21 10.55 -15.31
CA THR A 12 37.25 9.92 -14.48
C THR A 12 37.54 10.76 -13.24
N LEU A 13 38.06 10.13 -12.19
CA LEU A 13 38.61 10.80 -11.00
C LEU A 13 40.14 10.94 -11.07
N VAL A 14 40.79 10.31 -12.05
CA VAL A 14 42.24 10.38 -12.23
C VAL A 14 42.68 11.82 -12.49
N GLY A 15 43.66 12.29 -11.72
CA GLY A 15 44.17 13.66 -11.82
C GLY A 15 43.29 14.73 -11.18
N TYR A 16 42.16 14.35 -10.56
CA TYR A 16 41.37 15.29 -9.77
C TYR A 16 42.09 15.61 -8.46
N GLU A 17 42.32 16.90 -8.18
CA GLU A 17 42.93 17.33 -6.92
C GLU A 17 41.87 17.37 -5.81
N PHE A 18 41.88 16.35 -4.95
CA PHE A 18 40.99 16.29 -3.80
C PHE A 18 41.58 17.06 -2.60
N PRO A 19 40.73 17.69 -1.77
CA PRO A 19 41.17 18.17 -0.47
C PRO A 19 41.80 17.04 0.37
N PRO A 20 42.76 17.34 1.26
CA PRO A 20 43.30 16.33 2.16
C PRO A 20 42.21 15.81 3.12
N ASN A 21 42.27 14.51 3.48
CA ASN A 21 41.40 13.86 4.46
C ASN A 21 39.89 13.85 4.11
N VAL A 22 39.55 13.71 2.83
CA VAL A 22 38.18 13.38 2.40
C VAL A 22 37.84 11.98 2.89
N THR A 23 36.85 11.88 3.78
CA THR A 23 36.38 10.63 4.39
C THR A 23 35.03 10.20 3.82
N GLU A 24 34.27 11.15 3.26
CA GLU A 24 33.00 10.89 2.58
C GLU A 24 33.03 11.63 1.23
N LEU A 25 32.92 10.87 0.15
CA LEU A 25 32.91 11.39 -1.20
C LEU A 25 31.56 11.10 -1.86
N THR A 26 30.99 12.13 -2.46
CA THR A 26 29.77 12.01 -3.26
C THR A 26 30.06 12.43 -4.70
N CYS A 27 29.80 11.57 -5.68
CA CYS A 27 30.00 11.83 -7.11
C CYS A 27 28.81 11.39 -7.97
N ILE A 28 27.59 11.61 -7.45
CA ILE A 28 26.32 11.27 -8.10
C ILE A 28 26.17 11.94 -9.48
N GLY A 29 25.57 11.24 -10.44
CA GLY A 29 25.11 11.86 -11.69
C GLY A 29 26.26 12.33 -12.59
N ASN A 30 27.32 11.54 -12.66
CA ASN A 30 28.45 11.77 -13.57
C ASN A 30 28.49 10.66 -14.63
N ASN A 31 29.56 10.61 -15.42
CA ASN A 31 29.79 9.63 -16.46
C ASN A 31 30.99 8.73 -16.12
N LEU A 32 31.27 8.51 -14.83
CA LEU A 32 32.43 7.73 -14.40
C LEU A 32 32.29 6.28 -14.87
N THR A 33 33.38 5.72 -15.41
CA THR A 33 33.44 4.31 -15.86
C THR A 33 34.23 3.40 -14.91
N SER A 34 35.05 4.00 -14.02
CA SER A 34 35.74 3.32 -12.93
C SER A 34 35.90 4.24 -11.72
N LEU A 35 36.34 3.68 -10.59
CA LEU A 35 36.64 4.43 -9.37
C LEU A 35 38.14 4.72 -9.20
N VAL A 36 38.94 4.44 -10.23
CA VAL A 36 40.38 4.72 -10.22
C VAL A 36 40.62 6.21 -10.02
N GLY A 37 41.51 6.55 -9.08
CA GLY A 37 41.77 7.94 -8.66
C GLY A 37 40.96 8.39 -7.45
N CYS A 38 40.06 7.56 -6.91
CA CYS A 38 39.37 7.86 -5.65
C CYS A 38 40.37 7.96 -4.47
N PRO A 39 40.25 8.96 -3.58
CA PRO A 39 41.18 9.12 -2.47
C PRO A 39 41.15 7.93 -1.51
N THR A 40 42.33 7.46 -1.09
CA THR A 40 42.46 6.30 -0.20
C THR A 40 41.91 6.52 1.21
N SER A 41 41.70 7.78 1.61
CA SER A 41 41.13 8.16 2.91
C SER A 41 39.59 8.05 2.96
N VAL A 42 38.92 7.79 1.83
CA VAL A 42 37.46 7.69 1.76
C VAL A 42 36.97 6.42 2.45
N VAL A 43 36.04 6.61 3.38
CA VAL A 43 35.38 5.55 4.17
C VAL A 43 33.93 5.36 3.71
N ILE A 44 33.29 6.42 3.21
CA ILE A 44 31.93 6.40 2.65
C ILE A 44 31.97 6.94 1.23
N LEU A 45 31.53 6.15 0.26
CA LEU A 45 31.48 6.54 -1.14
C LEU A 45 30.04 6.45 -1.65
N ASN A 46 29.55 7.55 -2.20
CA ASN A 46 28.24 7.67 -2.81
C ASN A 46 28.41 8.06 -4.29
N CYS A 47 28.27 7.08 -5.19
CA CYS A 47 28.51 7.21 -6.63
C CYS A 47 27.38 6.69 -7.54
N PRO A 48 26.08 6.80 -7.19
CA PRO A 48 25.01 6.34 -8.06
C PRO A 48 24.85 7.21 -9.31
N SER A 49 24.12 6.68 -10.29
CA SER A 49 23.87 7.33 -11.58
C SER A 49 25.18 7.68 -12.29
N ASN A 50 25.99 6.66 -12.54
CA ASN A 50 27.23 6.72 -13.31
C ASN A 50 27.25 5.59 -14.35
N ASN A 51 28.37 5.39 -15.04
CA ASN A 51 28.55 4.34 -16.05
C ASN A 51 29.54 3.26 -15.58
N LEU A 52 29.64 3.02 -14.26
CA LEU A 52 30.59 2.05 -13.70
C LEU A 52 30.22 0.64 -14.19
N THR A 53 31.20 -0.07 -14.76
CA THR A 53 31.02 -1.48 -15.19
C THR A 53 31.67 -2.48 -14.23
N SER A 54 32.62 -2.00 -13.42
CA SER A 54 33.30 -2.73 -12.35
C SER A 54 33.54 -1.81 -11.15
N LEU A 55 33.98 -2.39 -10.04
CA LEU A 55 34.31 -1.68 -8.80
C LEU A 55 35.83 -1.50 -8.62
N GLU A 56 36.58 -1.59 -9.73
CA GLU A 56 38.02 -1.35 -9.75
C GLU A 56 38.34 0.10 -9.30
N GLY A 57 39.36 0.22 -8.44
CA GLY A 57 39.78 1.49 -7.85
C GLY A 57 39.04 1.87 -6.57
N CYS A 58 38.20 1.00 -6.02
CA CYS A 58 37.63 1.19 -4.68
C CYS A 58 38.73 1.40 -3.61
N PRO A 59 38.64 2.42 -2.75
CA PRO A 59 39.57 2.63 -1.66
C PRO A 59 39.61 1.44 -0.68
N ASN A 60 40.80 0.96 -0.31
CA ASN A 60 40.95 -0.22 0.56
C ASN A 60 40.31 -0.07 1.96
N GLY A 61 40.14 1.16 2.46
CA GLY A 61 39.52 1.46 3.75
C GLY A 61 38.02 1.74 3.69
N LEU A 62 37.38 1.50 2.54
CA LEU A 62 35.96 1.82 2.34
C LEU A 62 35.07 0.92 3.21
N GLU A 63 34.17 1.50 3.99
CA GLU A 63 33.24 0.78 4.86
C GLU A 63 31.81 0.77 4.30
N LYS A 64 31.42 1.82 3.56
CA LYS A 64 30.09 1.98 2.98
C LYS A 64 30.18 2.41 1.52
N LEU A 65 29.53 1.65 0.65
CA LEU A 65 29.45 1.95 -0.76
C LEU A 65 28.00 2.03 -1.22
N TYR A 66 27.64 3.14 -1.84
CA TYR A 66 26.38 3.34 -2.54
C TYR A 66 26.69 3.57 -4.01
N CYS A 67 26.48 2.57 -4.85
CA CYS A 67 26.81 2.55 -6.28
C CYS A 67 25.61 2.14 -7.15
N GLY A 68 24.39 2.48 -6.71
CA GLY A 68 23.18 2.17 -7.48
C GLY A 68 23.12 2.87 -8.84
N ASP A 69 22.22 2.46 -9.73
CA ASP A 69 22.05 3.06 -11.07
C ASP A 69 23.37 3.13 -11.85
N ASN A 70 24.01 1.97 -12.03
CA ASN A 70 25.24 1.81 -12.80
C ASN A 70 25.13 0.57 -13.70
N ASN A 71 26.23 0.19 -14.36
CA ASN A 71 26.30 -0.98 -15.25
C ASN A 71 27.18 -2.10 -14.67
N ILE A 72 27.25 -2.21 -13.33
CA ILE A 72 28.15 -3.14 -12.65
C ILE A 72 27.68 -4.57 -12.91
N THR A 73 28.61 -5.42 -13.37
CA THR A 73 28.33 -6.83 -13.72
C THR A 73 28.91 -7.83 -12.71
N SER A 74 29.85 -7.39 -11.88
CA SER A 74 30.51 -8.21 -10.86
C SER A 74 30.87 -7.39 -9.62
N LEU A 75 30.86 -8.05 -8.47
CA LEU A 75 31.28 -7.49 -7.18
C LEU A 75 32.75 -7.80 -6.85
N GLU A 76 33.48 -8.44 -7.76
CA GLU A 76 34.92 -8.66 -7.61
C GLU A 76 35.69 -7.35 -7.46
N GLY A 77 36.74 -7.37 -6.64
CA GLY A 77 37.58 -6.20 -6.35
C GLY A 77 37.07 -5.33 -5.20
N LEU A 78 35.92 -5.63 -4.60
CA LEU A 78 35.46 -4.94 -3.40
C LEU A 78 36.40 -5.15 -2.20
N PRO A 79 36.74 -4.10 -1.45
CA PRO A 79 37.56 -4.22 -0.25
C PRO A 79 36.81 -4.98 0.87
N ARG A 80 37.58 -5.74 1.65
CA ARG A 80 37.05 -6.59 2.73
C ARG A 80 36.42 -5.80 3.89
N SER A 81 36.72 -4.50 4.01
CA SER A 81 36.23 -3.61 5.06
C SER A 81 34.77 -3.19 4.89
N ILE A 82 34.15 -3.44 3.73
CA ILE A 82 32.77 -3.00 3.49
C ILE A 82 31.80 -3.73 4.40
N THR A 83 30.99 -2.94 5.10
CA THR A 83 29.92 -3.41 5.99
C THR A 83 28.53 -3.12 5.44
N ILE A 84 28.40 -2.12 4.56
CA ILE A 84 27.15 -1.76 3.88
C ILE A 84 27.43 -1.58 2.39
N LEU A 85 26.70 -2.31 1.56
CA LEU A 85 26.75 -2.21 0.11
C LEU A 85 25.34 -1.99 -0.43
N ASP A 86 25.17 -0.90 -1.16
CA ASP A 86 24.01 -0.62 -1.98
C ASP A 86 24.43 -0.57 -3.44
N CYS A 87 24.02 -1.58 -4.19
CA CYS A 87 24.24 -1.75 -5.62
C CYS A 87 22.91 -1.95 -6.37
N PHE A 88 21.85 -1.31 -5.87
CA PHE A 88 20.53 -1.24 -6.52
C PHE A 88 20.64 -0.88 -8.01
N HIS A 89 19.82 -1.46 -8.88
CA HIS A 89 19.75 -1.10 -10.31
C HIS A 89 21.11 -1.14 -11.02
N ASN A 90 21.60 -2.37 -11.18
CA ASN A 90 22.83 -2.71 -11.88
C ASN A 90 22.59 -3.95 -12.77
N SER A 91 23.64 -4.56 -13.30
CA SER A 91 23.57 -5.75 -14.18
C SER A 91 24.19 -7.00 -13.53
N LEU A 92 24.11 -7.12 -12.19
CA LEU A 92 24.65 -8.26 -11.47
C LEU A 92 23.86 -9.53 -11.77
N THR A 93 24.56 -10.63 -12.01
CA THR A 93 23.94 -11.96 -12.23
C THR A 93 24.18 -12.94 -11.07
N SER A 94 25.13 -12.62 -10.18
CA SER A 94 25.46 -13.38 -8.99
C SER A 94 25.98 -12.47 -7.88
N LEU A 95 26.08 -13.01 -6.67
CA LEU A 95 26.65 -12.32 -5.50
C LEU A 95 28.08 -12.79 -5.18
N VAL A 96 28.71 -13.54 -6.08
CA VAL A 96 30.11 -13.94 -5.95
C VAL A 96 30.99 -12.68 -5.93
N GLY A 97 31.98 -12.68 -5.04
CA GLY A 97 32.85 -11.51 -4.80
C GLY A 97 32.39 -10.60 -3.67
N CYS A 98 31.23 -10.85 -3.05
CA CYS A 98 30.78 -10.10 -1.88
C CYS A 98 31.80 -10.15 -0.71
N PRO A 99 32.11 -9.01 -0.07
CA PRO A 99 32.91 -8.96 1.15
C PRO A 99 32.29 -9.77 2.30
N GLN A 100 33.11 -10.53 3.03
CA GLN A 100 32.65 -11.47 4.06
C GLN A 100 32.12 -10.78 5.33
N GLU A 101 32.53 -9.54 5.60
CA GLU A 101 32.13 -8.73 6.77
C GLU A 101 30.85 -7.92 6.54
N LEU A 102 30.20 -8.09 5.39
CA LEU A 102 29.02 -7.34 5.01
C LEU A 102 27.84 -7.62 5.96
N LYS A 103 27.22 -6.56 6.45
CA LYS A 103 26.07 -6.61 7.39
C LYS A 103 24.76 -6.25 6.72
N ALA A 104 24.79 -5.38 5.71
CA ALA A 104 23.63 -5.01 4.91
C ALA A 104 23.97 -4.99 3.42
N LEU A 105 23.11 -5.62 2.63
CA LEU A 105 23.22 -5.71 1.17
C LEU A 105 21.90 -5.28 0.55
N TYR A 106 21.97 -4.26 -0.30
CA TYR A 106 20.87 -3.79 -1.13
C TYR A 106 21.24 -4.03 -2.59
N CYS A 107 20.68 -5.08 -3.19
CA CYS A 107 20.99 -5.51 -4.55
C CYS A 107 19.73 -5.67 -5.41
N SER A 108 18.66 -4.94 -5.07
CA SER A 108 17.42 -4.97 -5.85
C SER A 108 17.63 -4.45 -7.28
N TYR A 109 16.73 -4.82 -8.19
CA TYR A 109 16.79 -4.44 -9.61
C TYR A 109 18.11 -4.87 -10.27
N ASN A 110 18.41 -6.15 -10.20
CA ASN A 110 19.52 -6.77 -10.90
C ASN A 110 19.01 -8.00 -11.66
N SER A 111 19.90 -8.86 -12.16
CA SER A 111 19.56 -10.12 -12.82
C SER A 111 20.09 -11.32 -12.03
N ILE A 112 20.11 -11.22 -10.69
CA ILE A 112 20.65 -12.25 -9.81
C ILE A 112 19.76 -13.49 -9.87
N THR A 113 20.35 -14.63 -10.18
CA THR A 113 19.62 -15.91 -10.34
C THR A 113 19.73 -16.82 -9.11
N SER A 114 20.68 -16.56 -8.22
CA SER A 114 20.90 -17.35 -7.00
C SER A 114 21.54 -16.51 -5.89
N LEU A 115 21.25 -16.85 -4.63
CA LEU A 115 21.88 -16.26 -3.45
C LEU A 115 23.22 -16.91 -3.08
N MET A 116 23.68 -17.89 -3.86
CA MET A 116 25.02 -18.47 -3.66
C MET A 116 26.10 -17.39 -3.77
N GLY A 117 27.01 -17.37 -2.80
CA GLY A 117 28.03 -16.32 -2.66
C GLY A 117 27.65 -15.19 -1.69
N CYS A 118 26.44 -15.19 -1.13
CA CYS A 118 26.07 -14.25 -0.06
C CYS A 118 27.02 -14.36 1.14
N PRO A 119 27.39 -13.23 1.77
CA PRO A 119 28.28 -13.24 2.92
C PRO A 119 27.57 -13.81 4.17
N PRO A 120 28.29 -14.58 5.00
CA PRO A 120 27.67 -15.39 6.05
C PRO A 120 27.12 -14.58 7.24
N ASN A 121 27.55 -13.33 7.43
CA ASN A 121 27.20 -12.49 8.60
C ASN A 121 26.12 -11.44 8.31
N LEU A 122 25.47 -11.52 7.15
CA LEU A 122 24.48 -10.55 6.70
C LEU A 122 23.26 -10.49 7.64
N ARG A 123 22.82 -9.30 8.00
CA ARG A 123 21.61 -9.07 8.82
C ARG A 123 20.42 -8.62 8.00
N THR A 124 20.67 -7.81 6.99
CA THR A 124 19.66 -7.27 6.07
C THR A 124 20.02 -7.62 4.65
N LEU A 125 19.10 -8.25 3.94
CA LEU A 125 19.21 -8.57 2.52
C LEU A 125 17.99 -8.05 1.78
N GLN A 126 18.22 -7.08 0.90
CA GLN A 126 17.22 -6.56 -0.03
C GLN A 126 17.57 -7.02 -1.44
N CYS A 127 16.84 -7.99 -1.97
CA CYS A 127 17.08 -8.58 -3.29
C CYS A 127 15.83 -8.61 -4.18
N ASP A 128 14.91 -7.67 -3.96
CA ASP A 128 13.71 -7.51 -4.80
C ASP A 128 14.05 -7.25 -6.27
N PHE A 129 13.14 -7.56 -7.20
CA PHE A 129 13.34 -7.33 -8.64
C PHE A 129 14.61 -8.00 -9.16
N ASN A 130 14.66 -9.32 -9.03
CA ASN A 130 15.73 -10.17 -9.53
C ASN A 130 15.13 -11.41 -10.21
N GLU A 131 15.97 -12.39 -10.52
CA GLU A 131 15.60 -13.60 -11.25
C GLU A 131 15.72 -14.85 -10.37
N LEU A 132 15.59 -14.70 -9.05
CA LEU A 132 15.72 -15.78 -8.08
C LEU A 132 14.61 -16.80 -8.25
N THR A 133 14.99 -18.08 -8.36
CA THR A 133 14.04 -19.22 -8.41
C THR A 133 13.96 -19.98 -7.10
N SER A 134 14.90 -19.75 -6.19
CA SER A 134 14.97 -20.34 -4.84
C SER A 134 15.74 -19.41 -3.89
N LEU A 135 15.52 -19.56 -2.59
CA LEU A 135 16.30 -18.89 -1.54
C LEU A 135 17.50 -19.71 -1.05
N VAL A 136 17.79 -20.86 -1.67
CA VAL A 136 19.01 -21.64 -1.37
C VAL A 136 20.25 -20.74 -1.52
N GLY A 137 21.10 -20.75 -0.48
CA GLY A 137 22.24 -19.87 -0.33
C GLY A 137 21.99 -18.64 0.54
N CYS A 138 20.76 -18.40 0.99
CA CYS A 138 20.46 -17.32 1.93
C CYS A 138 21.19 -17.52 3.29
N PRO A 139 21.94 -16.51 3.79
CA PRO A 139 22.65 -16.62 5.05
C PRO A 139 21.70 -16.78 6.26
N GLN A 140 21.97 -17.73 7.14
CA GLN A 140 21.17 -18.00 8.35
C GLN A 140 21.29 -16.92 9.45
N SER A 141 22.06 -15.87 9.17
CA SER A 141 22.24 -14.68 10.01
C SER A 141 21.23 -13.58 9.70
N VAL A 142 20.56 -13.65 8.53
CA VAL A 142 19.60 -12.65 8.05
C VAL A 142 18.37 -12.60 8.95
N VAL A 143 17.97 -11.39 9.30
CA VAL A 143 16.81 -11.07 10.16
C VAL A 143 15.73 -10.32 9.37
N SER A 144 16.12 -9.51 8.39
CA SER A 144 15.22 -8.83 7.47
C SER A 144 15.56 -9.23 6.04
N LEU A 145 14.61 -9.90 5.38
CA LEU A 145 14.73 -10.38 4.00
C LEU A 145 13.58 -9.83 3.16
N THR A 146 13.93 -9.14 2.08
CA THR A 146 12.98 -8.77 1.02
C THR A 146 13.45 -9.37 -0.30
N CYS A 147 12.58 -10.14 -0.94
CA CYS A 147 12.85 -10.90 -2.16
C CYS A 147 11.65 -10.87 -3.10
N SER A 148 10.93 -9.74 -3.10
CA SER A 148 9.74 -9.50 -3.90
C SER A 148 10.09 -9.41 -5.39
N TYR A 149 9.12 -9.59 -6.28
CA TYR A 149 9.35 -9.50 -7.73
C TYR A 149 10.50 -10.41 -8.20
N ASN A 150 10.40 -11.69 -7.86
CA ASN A 150 11.31 -12.74 -8.27
C ASN A 150 10.50 -13.89 -8.90
N LYS A 151 11.12 -15.07 -9.07
CA LYS A 151 10.50 -16.27 -9.65
C LYS A 151 10.42 -17.42 -8.64
N LEU A 152 10.34 -17.10 -7.34
CA LEU A 152 10.30 -18.09 -6.26
C LEU A 152 9.01 -18.91 -6.33
N THR A 153 9.11 -20.23 -6.17
CA THR A 153 7.95 -21.15 -6.12
C THR A 153 7.64 -21.66 -4.70
N SER A 154 8.59 -21.51 -3.78
CA SER A 154 8.47 -21.76 -2.34
C SER A 154 9.47 -20.88 -1.58
N LEU A 155 9.47 -20.98 -0.24
CA LEU A 155 10.43 -20.31 0.64
C LEU A 155 11.57 -21.24 1.09
N GLU A 156 11.75 -22.38 0.41
CA GLU A 156 12.84 -23.32 0.70
C GLU A 156 14.21 -22.64 0.56
N GLY A 157 15.06 -22.85 1.57
CA GLY A 157 16.36 -22.20 1.70
C GLY A 157 16.35 -20.86 2.45
N CYS A 158 15.18 -20.37 2.89
CA CYS A 158 15.10 -19.16 3.71
C CYS A 158 15.85 -19.31 5.06
N THR A 159 16.29 -18.16 5.59
CA THR A 159 16.87 -18.08 6.94
C THR A 159 15.85 -18.44 8.00
N GLN A 160 16.24 -19.21 9.01
CA GLN A 160 15.35 -19.54 10.14
C GLN A 160 15.25 -18.43 11.20
N LYS A 161 15.91 -17.28 10.98
CA LYS A 161 15.91 -16.12 11.89
C LYS A 161 15.16 -14.89 11.38
N ALA A 162 14.57 -14.95 10.18
CA ALA A 162 13.84 -13.81 9.65
C ALA A 162 12.68 -13.42 10.57
N THR A 163 12.61 -12.14 10.92
CA THR A 163 11.47 -11.52 11.62
C THR A 163 10.61 -10.72 10.65
N ILE A 164 11.20 -10.23 9.57
CA ILE A 164 10.51 -9.54 8.47
C ILE A 164 10.83 -10.32 7.19
N LEU A 165 9.78 -10.81 6.53
CA LEU A 165 9.88 -11.51 5.27
C LEU A 165 8.89 -10.92 4.26
N GLN A 166 9.42 -10.25 3.23
CA GLN A 166 8.65 -9.71 2.12
C GLN A 166 9.00 -10.51 0.86
N CYS A 167 8.01 -11.20 0.30
CA CYS A 167 8.15 -12.07 -0.87
C CYS A 167 6.99 -11.90 -1.86
N GLN A 168 6.37 -10.72 -1.88
CA GLN A 168 5.27 -10.41 -2.78
C GLN A 168 5.68 -10.48 -4.26
N HIS A 169 4.72 -10.68 -5.16
CA HIS A 169 4.96 -10.77 -6.60
C HIS A 169 5.97 -11.87 -6.97
N ASN A 170 5.72 -13.09 -6.51
CA ASN A 170 6.48 -14.29 -6.86
C ASN A 170 5.54 -15.35 -7.46
N LEU A 171 6.00 -16.60 -7.57
CA LEU A 171 5.24 -17.74 -8.08
C LEU A 171 4.95 -18.76 -6.96
N ILE A 172 4.94 -18.32 -5.70
CA ILE A 172 4.90 -19.19 -4.51
C ILE A 172 3.58 -19.94 -4.46
N THR A 173 3.65 -21.27 -4.36
CA THR A 173 2.47 -22.15 -4.24
C THR A 173 2.31 -22.75 -2.84
N THR A 174 3.37 -22.75 -2.04
CA THR A 174 3.41 -23.25 -0.65
C THR A 174 4.33 -22.38 0.20
N LEU A 175 4.01 -22.22 1.49
CA LEU A 175 4.83 -21.47 2.44
C LEU A 175 5.93 -22.33 3.10
N SER A 176 6.18 -23.54 2.59
CA SER A 176 7.29 -24.40 3.01
C SER A 176 8.62 -23.66 2.98
N GLY A 177 9.39 -23.81 4.07
CA GLY A 177 10.69 -23.13 4.26
C GLY A 177 10.60 -21.76 4.93
N CYS A 178 9.39 -21.24 5.19
CA CYS A 178 9.21 -19.99 5.94
C CYS A 178 9.87 -20.08 7.34
N SER A 179 10.32 -18.95 7.87
CA SER A 179 10.89 -18.91 9.21
C SER A 179 9.79 -19.00 10.28
N PRO A 180 9.99 -19.72 11.39
CA PRO A 180 9.04 -19.73 12.51
C PRO A 180 9.11 -18.44 13.36
N ARG A 181 10.05 -17.53 13.09
CA ARG A 181 10.27 -16.30 13.88
C ARG A 181 9.66 -15.05 13.24
N VAL A 182 8.94 -15.20 12.14
CA VAL A 182 8.41 -14.09 11.38
C VAL A 182 7.35 -13.37 12.19
N MET A 183 7.53 -12.07 12.35
CA MET A 183 6.60 -11.13 12.97
C MET A 183 5.74 -10.42 11.91
N SER A 184 6.33 -10.17 10.74
CA SER A 184 5.67 -9.58 9.56
C SER A 184 5.96 -10.42 8.32
N LEU A 185 4.92 -11.00 7.74
CA LEU A 185 4.98 -11.83 6.53
C LEU A 185 4.13 -11.20 5.42
N TRP A 186 4.76 -10.77 4.33
CA TRP A 186 4.07 -10.22 3.17
C TRP A 186 4.32 -11.13 1.97
N CYS A 187 3.30 -11.90 1.60
CA CYS A 187 3.34 -12.86 0.50
C CYS A 187 2.23 -12.62 -0.53
N SER A 188 1.83 -11.36 -0.69
CA SER A 188 0.82 -10.95 -1.67
C SER A 188 1.23 -11.20 -3.12
N SER A 189 0.26 -11.24 -4.03
CA SER A 189 0.51 -11.46 -5.46
C SER A 189 1.33 -12.72 -5.74
N ASN A 190 0.85 -13.86 -5.23
CA ASN A 190 1.47 -15.18 -5.38
C ASN A 190 0.44 -16.20 -5.92
N ARG A 191 0.67 -17.50 -5.73
CA ARG A 191 -0.17 -18.58 -6.23
C ARG A 191 -0.64 -19.54 -5.13
N LEU A 192 -0.69 -19.07 -3.88
CA LEU A 192 -1.09 -19.85 -2.73
C LEU A 192 -2.55 -20.31 -2.86
N LEU A 193 -2.81 -21.58 -2.56
CA LEU A 193 -4.17 -22.15 -2.50
C LEU A 193 -4.68 -22.28 -1.06
N SER A 194 -3.76 -22.32 -0.10
CA SER A 194 -3.96 -22.51 1.34
C SER A 194 -2.70 -22.03 2.08
N PHE A 195 -2.69 -22.17 3.41
CA PHE A 195 -1.52 -21.91 4.26
C PHE A 195 -0.63 -23.15 4.46
N GLU A 196 -0.72 -24.14 3.56
CA GLU A 196 0.12 -25.34 3.63
C GLU A 196 1.62 -24.98 3.64
N GLY A 197 2.39 -25.72 4.44
CA GLY A 197 3.83 -25.53 4.58
C GLY A 197 4.26 -24.40 5.51
N LEU A 198 3.34 -23.55 5.97
CA LEU A 198 3.65 -22.52 6.96
C LEU A 198 3.93 -23.17 8.33
N PRO A 199 5.08 -22.91 8.97
CA PRO A 199 5.36 -23.44 10.31
C PRO A 199 4.51 -22.72 11.36
N GLU A 200 4.51 -23.24 12.58
CA GLU A 200 3.99 -22.51 13.72
C GLU A 200 4.78 -21.20 13.90
N CYS A 201 4.09 -20.07 13.74
CA CYS A 201 4.65 -18.73 13.88
C CYS A 201 4.06 -18.05 15.12
N PRO A 202 4.60 -18.27 16.32
CA PRO A 202 3.99 -17.82 17.58
C PRO A 202 4.05 -16.30 17.81
N VAL A 203 4.69 -15.56 16.91
CA VAL A 203 4.90 -14.10 17.02
C VAL A 203 4.42 -13.34 15.79
N LEU A 204 3.75 -14.00 14.82
CA LEU A 204 3.27 -13.35 13.61
C LEU A 204 2.11 -12.42 13.95
N THR A 205 2.29 -11.12 13.74
CA THR A 205 1.28 -10.09 14.02
C THR A 205 0.72 -9.45 12.77
N GLU A 206 1.54 -9.31 11.72
CA GLU A 206 1.21 -8.69 10.45
C GLU A 206 1.31 -9.73 9.34
N PHE A 207 0.18 -10.00 8.66
CA PHE A 207 0.13 -10.99 7.60
C PHE A 207 -0.64 -10.45 6.40
N ASP A 208 0.10 -10.20 5.32
CA ASP A 208 -0.46 -9.89 4.01
C ASP A 208 -0.35 -11.12 3.10
N CYS A 209 -1.50 -11.70 2.78
CA CYS A 209 -1.67 -12.82 1.86
C CYS A 209 -2.63 -12.47 0.70
N SER A 210 -2.80 -11.18 0.41
CA SER A 210 -3.67 -10.67 -0.65
C SER A 210 -3.25 -11.15 -2.05
N ASP A 211 -4.13 -11.02 -3.04
CA ASP A 211 -3.88 -11.38 -4.45
C ASP A 211 -3.26 -12.78 -4.60
N ASN A 212 -3.98 -13.77 -4.11
CA ASN A 212 -3.61 -15.18 -4.17
C ASN A 212 -4.79 -16.01 -4.68
N LYS A 213 -4.78 -17.33 -4.46
CA LYS A 213 -5.86 -18.24 -4.85
C LYS A 213 -6.43 -18.98 -3.64
N ILE A 214 -6.27 -18.41 -2.44
CA ILE A 214 -6.70 -18.98 -1.17
C ILE A 214 -8.23 -19.08 -1.16
N SER A 215 -8.73 -20.26 -0.81
CA SER A 215 -10.19 -20.53 -0.78
C SER A 215 -10.76 -20.66 0.63
N SER A 216 -9.90 -20.82 1.63
CA SER A 216 -10.27 -21.03 3.03
C SER A 216 -9.20 -20.43 3.94
N LEU A 217 -9.63 -19.85 5.07
CA LEU A 217 -8.71 -19.31 6.08
C LEU A 217 -8.24 -20.37 7.09
N VAL A 218 -8.66 -21.63 6.95
CA VAL A 218 -8.22 -22.73 7.82
C VAL A 218 -6.71 -22.90 7.73
N GLY A 219 -6.05 -22.92 8.90
CA GLY A 219 -4.59 -22.99 9.03
C GLY A 219 -3.90 -21.62 9.11
N CYS A 220 -4.65 -20.51 9.06
CA CYS A 220 -4.08 -19.18 9.29
C CYS A 220 -3.50 -19.08 10.71
N PRO A 221 -2.31 -18.47 10.92
CA PRO A 221 -1.73 -18.32 12.25
C PRO A 221 -2.61 -17.53 13.21
N GLN A 222 -2.87 -18.09 14.40
CA GLN A 222 -3.85 -17.55 15.34
C GLN A 222 -3.39 -16.31 16.13
N THR A 223 -2.15 -15.85 15.90
CA THR A 223 -1.54 -14.69 16.57
C THR A 223 -1.70 -13.37 15.80
N VAL A 224 -2.18 -13.45 14.56
CA VAL A 224 -2.27 -12.32 13.62
C VAL A 224 -3.25 -11.26 14.12
N LYS A 225 -2.80 -10.01 14.15
CA LYS A 225 -3.59 -8.83 14.53
C LYS A 225 -4.04 -8.03 13.33
N GLU A 226 -3.22 -8.00 12.29
CA GLU A 226 -3.47 -7.31 11.03
C GLU A 226 -3.41 -8.33 9.90
N LEU A 227 -4.56 -8.61 9.30
CA LEU A 227 -4.71 -9.59 8.24
C LEU A 227 -5.24 -8.91 6.99
N ASP A 228 -4.44 -8.93 5.93
CA ASP A 228 -4.90 -8.68 4.57
C ASP A 228 -4.99 -10.02 3.82
N CYS A 229 -6.22 -10.39 3.47
CA CYS A 229 -6.56 -11.57 2.68
C CYS A 229 -7.44 -11.18 1.48
N SER A 230 -7.34 -9.92 1.05
CA SER A 230 -8.06 -9.40 -0.11
C SER A 230 -7.68 -10.12 -1.41
N ASP A 231 -8.48 -9.95 -2.46
CA ASP A 231 -8.19 -10.50 -3.80
C ASP A 231 -7.88 -12.00 -3.80
N ASN A 232 -8.77 -12.78 -3.18
CA ASN A 232 -8.64 -14.23 -3.06
C ASN A 232 -9.93 -14.93 -3.52
N LYS A 233 -10.11 -16.20 -3.15
CA LYS A 233 -11.29 -17.01 -3.48
C LYS A 233 -12.06 -17.45 -2.24
N ILE A 234 -11.91 -16.74 -1.13
CA ILE A 234 -12.47 -17.09 0.18
C ILE A 234 -13.99 -16.93 0.13
N SER A 235 -14.71 -17.99 0.51
CA SER A 235 -16.19 -17.99 0.56
C SER A 235 -16.77 -17.87 1.98
N SER A 236 -15.95 -18.03 3.02
CA SER A 236 -16.35 -17.88 4.42
C SER A 236 -15.16 -17.47 5.30
N LEU A 237 -15.42 -16.77 6.41
CA LEU A 237 -14.39 -16.38 7.37
C LEU A 237 -13.99 -17.49 8.37
N VAL A 238 -14.49 -18.71 8.18
CA VAL A 238 -14.09 -19.88 8.98
C VAL A 238 -12.56 -20.05 8.95
N GLY A 239 -11.94 -20.13 10.12
CA GLY A 239 -10.49 -20.24 10.30
C GLY A 239 -9.76 -18.89 10.45
N CYS A 240 -10.47 -17.76 10.32
CA CYS A 240 -9.89 -16.45 10.56
C CYS A 240 -9.39 -16.32 12.01
N PRO A 241 -8.18 -15.76 12.24
CA PRO A 241 -7.63 -15.62 13.58
C PRO A 241 -8.50 -14.73 14.48
N GLN A 242 -8.80 -15.21 15.69
CA GLN A 242 -9.69 -14.51 16.63
C GLN A 242 -9.06 -13.25 17.26
N THR A 243 -7.75 -13.07 17.06
CA THR A 243 -6.95 -11.95 17.56
C THR A 243 -6.92 -10.74 16.61
N VAL A 244 -7.49 -10.86 15.40
CA VAL A 244 -7.50 -9.81 14.38
C VAL A 244 -8.25 -8.57 14.87
N VAL A 245 -7.63 -7.42 14.66
CA VAL A 245 -8.15 -6.08 14.93
C VAL A 245 -8.39 -5.31 13.63
N THR A 246 -7.53 -5.51 12.64
CA THR A 246 -7.66 -4.95 11.30
C THR A 246 -7.79 -6.08 10.30
N LEU A 247 -8.93 -6.16 9.62
CA LEU A 247 -9.22 -7.19 8.63
C LEU A 247 -9.53 -6.56 7.28
N ASP A 248 -8.72 -6.88 6.27
CA ASP A 248 -9.10 -6.72 4.87
C ASP A 248 -9.41 -8.08 4.25
N CYS A 249 -10.67 -8.27 3.87
CA CYS A 249 -11.16 -9.44 3.14
C CYS A 249 -11.91 -9.02 1.87
N ALA A 250 -11.55 -7.87 1.30
CA ALA A 250 -12.12 -7.36 0.06
C ALA A 250 -11.88 -8.30 -1.12
N ALA A 251 -12.64 -8.13 -2.22
CA ALA A 251 -12.43 -8.84 -3.48
C ALA A 251 -12.36 -10.37 -3.33
N ASN A 252 -13.33 -10.93 -2.60
CA ASN A 252 -13.45 -12.36 -2.33
C ASN A 252 -14.82 -12.88 -2.81
N LYS A 253 -15.25 -14.04 -2.31
CA LYS A 253 -16.53 -14.69 -2.64
C LYS A 253 -17.46 -14.77 -1.43
N LEU A 254 -17.27 -13.92 -0.43
CA LEU A 254 -18.06 -13.95 0.80
C LEU A 254 -19.53 -13.63 0.49
N THR A 255 -20.43 -14.45 1.01
CA THR A 255 -21.89 -14.21 1.00
C THR A 255 -22.43 -13.84 2.38
N SER A 256 -21.62 -13.99 3.43
CA SER A 256 -21.92 -13.65 4.81
C SER A 256 -20.63 -13.34 5.58
N LEU A 257 -20.74 -12.60 6.68
CA LEU A 257 -19.66 -12.31 7.62
C LEU A 257 -19.71 -13.19 8.88
N VAL A 258 -20.51 -14.26 8.90
CA VAL A 258 -20.48 -15.24 9.99
C VAL A 258 -19.04 -15.75 10.21
N GLU A 259 -18.65 -15.92 11.48
CA GLU A 259 -17.27 -16.16 11.94
C GLU A 259 -16.29 -14.99 11.76
N CYS A 260 -16.78 -13.74 11.61
CA CYS A 260 -15.91 -12.57 11.72
C CYS A 260 -15.27 -12.51 13.12
N PRO A 261 -13.95 -12.26 13.24
CA PRO A 261 -13.31 -12.18 14.54
C PRO A 261 -13.94 -11.09 15.43
N PRO A 262 -14.18 -11.37 16.72
CA PRO A 262 -15.03 -10.52 17.57
C PRO A 262 -14.36 -9.21 18.00
N ARG A 263 -13.08 -8.99 17.67
CA ARG A 263 -12.29 -7.82 18.09
C ARG A 263 -11.94 -6.88 16.93
N VAL A 264 -12.49 -7.13 15.74
CA VAL A 264 -12.24 -6.28 14.56
C VAL A 264 -12.79 -4.88 14.82
N VAL A 265 -11.93 -3.88 14.62
CA VAL A 265 -12.21 -2.45 14.72
C VAL A 265 -12.25 -1.81 13.33
N THR A 266 -11.38 -2.27 12.43
CA THR A 266 -11.33 -1.82 11.03
C THR A 266 -11.61 -3.01 10.12
N LEU A 267 -12.69 -2.93 9.35
CA LEU A 267 -13.10 -3.98 8.44
C LEU A 267 -13.27 -3.45 7.01
N SER A 268 -12.56 -4.06 6.08
CA SER A 268 -12.80 -3.94 4.65
C SER A 268 -13.33 -5.28 4.12
N CYS A 269 -14.57 -5.28 3.62
CA CYS A 269 -15.23 -6.42 2.99
C CYS A 269 -15.80 -6.04 1.61
N CYS A 270 -15.17 -5.05 0.96
CA CYS A 270 -15.56 -4.56 -0.36
C CYS A 270 -15.54 -5.66 -1.42
N LEU A 271 -16.22 -5.46 -2.55
CA LEU A 271 -16.13 -6.35 -3.72
C LEU A 271 -16.40 -7.83 -3.39
N ASN A 272 -17.44 -8.09 -2.59
CA ASN A 272 -17.90 -9.43 -2.24
C ASN A 272 -19.32 -9.67 -2.80
N ARG A 273 -20.04 -10.64 -2.25
CA ARG A 273 -21.41 -10.99 -2.66
C ARG A 273 -22.38 -10.91 -1.47
N LEU A 274 -22.08 -10.04 -0.51
CA LEU A 274 -22.84 -9.88 0.72
C LEU A 274 -24.22 -9.28 0.42
N THR A 275 -25.26 -9.86 1.00
CA THR A 275 -26.64 -9.33 0.95
C THR A 275 -27.07 -8.68 2.27
N SER A 276 -26.40 -9.02 3.37
CA SER A 276 -26.45 -8.33 4.66
C SER A 276 -25.07 -8.40 5.32
N LEU A 277 -24.89 -7.66 6.41
CA LEU A 277 -23.65 -7.64 7.20
C LEU A 277 -23.76 -8.48 8.49
N ASN A 278 -24.76 -9.36 8.57
CA ASN A 278 -24.93 -10.25 9.71
C ASN A 278 -23.67 -11.08 9.97
N GLY A 279 -23.25 -11.12 11.23
CA GLY A 279 -22.01 -11.76 11.68
C GLY A 279 -20.81 -10.80 11.79
N CYS A 280 -20.95 -9.53 11.39
CA CYS A 280 -19.91 -8.52 11.60
C CYS A 280 -19.59 -8.30 13.09
N SER A 281 -18.34 -7.96 13.41
CA SER A 281 -17.92 -7.59 14.76
C SER A 281 -18.68 -6.36 15.27
N PRO A 282 -19.22 -6.36 16.51
CA PRO A 282 -19.97 -5.24 17.04
C PRO A 282 -19.12 -3.99 17.32
N PHE A 283 -17.78 -4.13 17.38
CA PHE A 283 -16.84 -3.06 17.72
C PHE A 283 -16.22 -2.36 16.50
N VAL A 284 -16.70 -2.65 15.29
CA VAL A 284 -16.18 -2.01 14.06
C VAL A 284 -16.53 -0.52 14.09
N LYS A 285 -15.50 0.30 13.91
CA LYS A 285 -15.60 1.77 13.83
C LYS A 285 -15.44 2.27 12.39
N THR A 286 -14.61 1.59 11.61
CA THR A 286 -14.39 1.87 10.19
C THR A 286 -14.81 0.65 9.39
N LEU A 287 -15.88 0.81 8.61
CA LEU A 287 -16.47 -0.25 7.81
C LEU A 287 -16.50 0.16 6.34
N LYS A 288 -15.74 -0.58 5.51
CA LYS A 288 -15.80 -0.49 4.06
C LYS A 288 -16.50 -1.74 3.52
N CYS A 289 -17.73 -1.59 3.04
CA CYS A 289 -18.56 -2.67 2.49
C CYS A 289 -19.04 -2.36 1.06
N ALA A 290 -18.29 -1.50 0.35
CA ALA A 290 -18.60 -1.09 -1.01
C ALA A 290 -18.64 -2.25 -2.01
N SER A 291 -19.37 -2.08 -3.11
CA SER A 291 -19.42 -3.07 -4.21
C SER A 291 -19.90 -4.45 -3.75
N ASN A 292 -21.04 -4.49 -3.05
CA ASN A 292 -21.71 -5.71 -2.61
C ASN A 292 -23.15 -5.76 -3.19
N LYS A 293 -24.03 -6.56 -2.58
CA LYS A 293 -25.45 -6.66 -2.94
C LYS A 293 -26.36 -6.23 -1.79
N LEU A 294 -25.89 -5.31 -0.95
CA LEU A 294 -26.61 -4.83 0.23
C LEU A 294 -27.81 -3.98 -0.20
N THR A 295 -28.96 -4.20 0.43
CA THR A 295 -30.19 -3.43 0.20
C THR A 295 -30.64 -2.64 1.43
N SER A 296 -30.04 -2.91 2.59
CA SER A 296 -30.34 -2.28 3.87
C SER A 296 -29.12 -2.31 4.79
N PHE A 297 -29.19 -1.61 5.93
CA PHE A 297 -28.15 -1.60 6.96
C PHE A 297 -28.26 -2.78 7.94
N GLU A 298 -28.95 -3.87 7.55
CA GLU A 298 -29.06 -5.07 8.38
C GLU A 298 -27.66 -5.66 8.69
N GLY A 299 -27.37 -5.82 9.98
CA GLY A 299 -26.11 -6.35 10.49
C GLY A 299 -24.95 -5.35 10.53
N VAL A 300 -25.19 -4.07 10.20
CA VAL A 300 -24.18 -3.01 10.38
C VAL A 300 -23.96 -2.79 11.88
N PRO A 301 -22.70 -2.77 12.35
CA PRO A 301 -22.41 -2.56 13.76
C PRO A 301 -22.85 -1.17 14.27
N PRO A 302 -23.35 -1.08 15.51
CA PRO A 302 -23.92 0.16 16.04
C PRO A 302 -22.87 1.21 16.41
N GLU A 303 -21.58 0.86 16.46
CA GLU A 303 -20.47 1.77 16.79
C GLU A 303 -19.75 2.34 15.56
N VAL A 304 -20.22 2.04 14.33
CA VAL A 304 -19.58 2.51 13.10
C VAL A 304 -19.61 4.04 13.03
N VAL A 305 -18.45 4.64 12.78
CA VAL A 305 -18.26 6.09 12.64
C VAL A 305 -17.99 6.46 11.18
N ASP A 306 -17.20 5.63 10.49
CA ASP A 306 -16.86 5.78 9.08
C ASP A 306 -17.42 4.60 8.30
N LEU A 307 -18.38 4.87 7.41
CA LEU A 307 -19.12 3.87 6.66
C LEU A 307 -19.04 4.16 5.16
N ASP A 308 -18.42 3.24 4.42
CA ASP A 308 -18.48 3.19 2.96
C ASP A 308 -19.35 2.01 2.52
N CYS A 309 -20.59 2.30 2.13
CA CYS A 309 -21.54 1.38 1.52
C CYS A 309 -21.80 1.68 0.04
N SER A 310 -20.85 2.34 -0.64
CA SER A 310 -21.00 2.71 -2.04
C SER A 310 -21.15 1.49 -2.97
N ASN A 311 -21.70 1.70 -4.17
CA ASN A 311 -21.88 0.66 -5.19
C ASN A 311 -22.65 -0.57 -4.64
N ASN A 312 -23.82 -0.33 -4.07
CA ASN A 312 -24.72 -1.36 -3.55
C ASN A 312 -26.12 -1.19 -4.17
N LEU A 313 -27.15 -1.75 -3.52
CA LEU A 313 -28.53 -1.76 -4.00
C LEU A 313 -29.47 -1.00 -3.05
N PHE A 314 -28.95 -0.05 -2.26
CA PHE A 314 -29.77 0.73 -1.33
C PHE A 314 -30.76 1.63 -2.11
N VAL A 315 -32.02 1.58 -1.70
CA VAL A 315 -33.10 2.46 -2.19
C VAL A 315 -33.53 3.50 -1.15
N THR A 316 -33.16 3.26 0.11
CA THR A 316 -33.42 4.13 1.27
C THR A 316 -32.24 4.03 2.22
N LEU A 317 -32.02 5.07 3.02
CA LEU A 317 -31.01 5.10 4.06
C LEU A 317 -31.59 4.87 5.47
N ALA A 318 -32.84 4.43 5.57
CA ALA A 318 -33.46 4.08 6.83
C ALA A 318 -32.67 2.97 7.55
N GLY A 319 -32.40 3.17 8.84
CA GLY A 319 -31.63 2.23 9.67
C GLY A 319 -30.11 2.47 9.66
N CYS A 320 -29.63 3.54 9.04
CA CYS A 320 -28.22 3.95 9.16
C CYS A 320 -27.87 4.20 10.64
N PRO A 321 -26.77 3.65 11.20
CA PRO A 321 -26.41 3.85 12.59
C PRO A 321 -26.22 5.34 12.94
N ASN A 322 -26.74 5.76 14.10
CA ASN A 322 -26.69 7.17 14.53
C ASN A 322 -25.28 7.68 14.87
N THR A 323 -24.30 6.78 14.96
CA THR A 323 -22.90 7.09 15.24
C THR A 323 -22.11 7.53 14.00
N VAL A 324 -22.64 7.28 12.80
CA VAL A 324 -21.97 7.56 11.53
C VAL A 324 -21.75 9.07 11.38
N ARG A 325 -20.49 9.45 11.15
CA ARG A 325 -20.06 10.84 10.89
C ARG A 325 -19.63 11.04 9.44
N THR A 326 -19.03 10.01 8.84
CA THR A 326 -18.66 9.97 7.43
C THR A 326 -19.44 8.85 6.76
N LEU A 327 -20.26 9.20 5.78
CA LEU A 327 -21.04 8.24 5.00
C LEU A 327 -20.71 8.37 3.52
N ASN A 328 -20.26 7.27 2.93
CA ASN A 328 -20.24 7.10 1.49
C ASN A 328 -21.31 6.10 1.06
N CYS A 329 -22.37 6.62 0.44
CA CYS A 329 -23.46 5.87 -0.16
C CYS A 329 -23.58 6.14 -1.67
N ALA A 330 -22.49 6.53 -2.33
CA ALA A 330 -22.44 6.75 -3.77
C ALA A 330 -22.80 5.48 -4.56
N HIS A 331 -23.20 5.63 -5.82
CA HIS A 331 -23.52 4.51 -6.71
C HIS A 331 -24.57 3.55 -6.13
N ASN A 332 -25.68 4.09 -5.61
CA ASN A 332 -26.82 3.31 -5.14
C ASN A 332 -28.06 3.64 -5.98
N ARG A 333 -29.26 3.36 -5.46
CA ARG A 333 -30.55 3.61 -6.13
C ARG A 333 -31.41 4.56 -5.29
N LEU A 334 -30.78 5.50 -4.61
CA LEU A 334 -31.44 6.43 -3.69
C LEU A 334 -32.22 7.47 -4.48
N THR A 335 -33.45 7.75 -4.04
CA THR A 335 -34.30 8.83 -4.58
C THR A 335 -34.48 10.00 -3.61
N SER A 336 -34.19 9.77 -2.32
CA SER A 336 -34.13 10.80 -1.28
C SER A 336 -33.07 10.42 -0.23
N LEU A 337 -32.69 11.39 0.61
CA LEU A 337 -31.79 11.19 1.75
C LEU A 337 -32.54 10.94 3.06
N SER A 338 -33.86 10.72 2.98
CA SER A 338 -34.70 10.47 4.15
C SER A 338 -34.24 9.22 4.93
N GLY A 339 -34.34 9.30 6.26
CA GLY A 339 -33.92 8.23 7.17
C GLY A 339 -32.49 8.32 7.67
N LEU A 340 -31.71 9.32 7.23
CA LEU A 340 -30.39 9.62 7.79
C LEU A 340 -30.48 10.28 9.18
N ASN A 341 -29.45 10.03 9.99
CA ASN A 341 -29.29 10.63 11.30
C ASN A 341 -28.72 12.06 11.21
N TRP A 342 -28.90 12.85 12.27
CA TRP A 342 -28.49 14.27 12.33
C TRP A 342 -27.02 14.48 12.72
N GLY A 343 -26.21 13.43 12.70
CA GLY A 343 -24.81 13.46 13.11
C GLY A 343 -23.80 13.44 11.97
N ILE A 344 -24.24 13.21 10.73
CA ILE A 344 -23.37 13.08 9.56
C ILE A 344 -22.77 14.43 9.20
N VAL A 345 -21.44 14.48 9.08
CA VAL A 345 -20.68 15.69 8.74
C VAL A 345 -20.26 15.65 7.27
N THR A 346 -19.84 14.47 6.79
CA THR A 346 -19.39 14.24 5.41
C THR A 346 -20.29 13.22 4.73
N LEU A 347 -20.88 13.60 3.60
CA LEU A 347 -21.81 12.77 2.84
C LEU A 347 -21.41 12.70 1.35
N HIS A 348 -21.07 11.49 0.92
CA HIS A 348 -20.89 11.12 -0.48
C HIS A 348 -22.13 10.36 -0.95
N CYS A 349 -22.89 10.95 -1.87
CA CYS A 349 -24.13 10.40 -2.43
C CYS A 349 -24.20 10.56 -3.96
N GLU A 350 -23.03 10.65 -4.59
CA GLU A 350 -22.86 10.74 -6.04
C GLU A 350 -23.48 9.52 -6.75
N HIS A 351 -23.85 9.67 -8.03
CA HIS A 351 -24.36 8.57 -8.85
C HIS A 351 -25.57 7.85 -8.21
N ASN A 352 -26.59 8.61 -7.84
CA ASN A 352 -27.88 8.11 -7.37
C ASN A 352 -29.00 8.66 -8.28
N SER A 353 -30.24 8.70 -7.80
CA SER A 353 -31.40 9.27 -8.50
C SER A 353 -32.10 10.32 -7.63
N LEU A 354 -31.33 11.09 -6.85
CA LEU A 354 -31.84 12.16 -5.99
C LEU A 354 -32.42 13.29 -6.85
N THR A 355 -33.62 13.77 -6.52
CA THR A 355 -34.29 14.88 -7.25
C THR A 355 -34.29 16.21 -6.49
N SER A 356 -34.01 16.15 -5.19
CA SER A 356 -33.94 17.28 -4.26
C SER A 356 -32.97 16.97 -3.11
N PHE A 357 -32.76 17.95 -2.23
CA PHE A 357 -32.00 17.79 -0.97
C PHE A 357 -32.87 17.25 0.19
N ASP A 358 -34.08 16.76 -0.10
CA ASP A 358 -35.01 16.33 0.94
C ASP A 358 -34.44 15.18 1.78
N GLY A 359 -34.47 15.39 3.09
CA GLY A 359 -33.91 14.47 4.08
C GLY A 359 -32.41 14.62 4.33
N CYS A 360 -31.72 15.59 3.71
CA CYS A 360 -30.32 15.87 4.00
C CYS A 360 -30.15 16.36 5.46
N PRO A 361 -29.31 15.70 6.29
CA PRO A 361 -29.10 16.13 7.67
C PRO A 361 -28.46 17.52 7.78
N GLN A 362 -28.98 18.36 8.68
CA GLN A 362 -28.48 19.73 8.89
C GLN A 362 -27.00 19.82 9.31
N SER A 363 -26.47 18.75 9.88
CA SER A 363 -25.06 18.65 10.29
C SER A 363 -24.08 18.49 9.14
N VAL A 364 -24.55 18.20 7.91
CA VAL A 364 -23.66 17.95 6.77
C VAL A 364 -22.97 19.25 6.38
N MET A 365 -21.64 19.24 6.43
CA MET A 365 -20.79 20.35 6.02
C MET A 365 -20.11 20.09 4.67
N TYR A 366 -19.81 18.81 4.38
CA TYR A 366 -19.15 18.40 3.14
C TYR A 366 -20.09 17.46 2.38
N MET A 367 -20.63 17.94 1.26
CA MET A 367 -21.57 17.17 0.45
C MET A 367 -21.07 16.99 -0.97
N HIS A 368 -21.04 15.73 -1.39
CA HIS A 368 -20.83 15.34 -2.78
C HIS A 368 -22.09 14.65 -3.30
N CYS A 369 -22.78 15.27 -4.24
CA CYS A 369 -24.05 14.83 -4.81
C CYS A 369 -24.08 14.93 -6.34
N ASN A 370 -22.91 14.95 -6.98
CA ASN A 370 -22.82 14.96 -8.45
C ASN A 370 -23.40 13.70 -9.09
N ASN A 371 -23.74 13.78 -10.38
CA ASN A 371 -24.38 12.69 -11.13
C ASN A 371 -25.70 12.24 -10.48
N ASN A 372 -26.62 13.17 -10.26
CA ASN A 372 -27.97 12.93 -9.75
C ASN A 372 -29.02 13.62 -10.65
N GLU A 373 -30.28 13.68 -10.20
CA GLU A 373 -31.38 14.35 -10.92
C GLU A 373 -31.87 15.61 -10.19
N ILE A 374 -31.02 16.26 -9.39
CA ILE A 374 -31.41 17.41 -8.57
C ILE A 374 -31.78 18.58 -9.46
N THR A 375 -32.96 19.16 -9.24
CA THR A 375 -33.53 20.20 -10.13
C THR A 375 -33.44 21.62 -9.58
N SER A 376 -33.38 21.77 -8.25
CA SER A 376 -33.26 23.07 -7.59
C SER A 376 -32.71 22.95 -6.16
N PHE A 377 -32.29 24.08 -5.59
CA PHE A 377 -31.96 24.20 -4.17
C PHE A 377 -33.16 24.59 -3.30
N VAL A 378 -34.38 24.66 -3.87
CA VAL A 378 -35.57 25.06 -3.11
C VAL A 378 -35.80 24.07 -1.96
N GLY A 379 -35.86 24.57 -0.73
CA GLY A 379 -35.99 23.76 0.48
C GLY A 379 -34.67 23.27 1.08
N CYS A 380 -33.53 23.54 0.44
CA CYS A 380 -32.22 23.36 1.06
C CYS A 380 -32.06 24.35 2.21
N THR A 381 -31.77 23.82 3.40
CA THR A 381 -31.61 24.62 4.64
C THR A 381 -30.26 24.38 5.30
N ASN A 382 -29.41 23.57 4.67
CA ASN A 382 -28.13 23.12 5.20
C ASN A 382 -27.06 24.19 5.06
N ASP A 383 -26.18 24.29 6.06
CA ASP A 383 -25.03 25.20 6.05
C ASP A 383 -23.78 24.47 5.52
N PHE A 384 -23.78 24.15 4.23
CA PHE A 384 -22.63 23.48 3.60
C PHE A 384 -21.39 24.39 3.58
N GLU A 385 -20.21 23.83 3.85
CA GLU A 385 -18.91 24.45 3.57
C GLU A 385 -18.46 24.10 2.15
N THR A 386 -18.53 22.81 1.78
CA THR A 386 -18.21 22.32 0.43
C THR A 386 -19.39 21.59 -0.18
N LEU A 387 -19.75 21.98 -1.41
CA LEU A 387 -20.85 21.39 -2.17
C LEU A 387 -20.43 21.04 -3.60
N ILE A 388 -20.33 19.74 -3.88
CA ILE A 388 -20.00 19.21 -5.21
C ILE A 388 -21.29 18.64 -5.84
N CYS A 389 -21.89 19.38 -6.77
CA CYS A 389 -23.20 19.10 -7.38
C CYS A 389 -23.21 19.18 -8.91
N HIS A 390 -22.06 18.97 -9.56
CA HIS A 390 -21.98 18.91 -11.02
C HIS A 390 -22.76 17.71 -11.60
N ASP A 391 -23.05 17.73 -12.91
CA ASP A 391 -23.81 16.68 -13.59
C ASP A 391 -25.17 16.39 -12.91
N ASN A 392 -25.95 17.46 -12.71
CA ASN A 392 -27.32 17.41 -12.19
C ASN A 392 -28.29 18.08 -13.20
N ARG A 393 -29.53 18.36 -12.77
CA ARG A 393 -30.56 19.02 -13.58
C ARG A 393 -30.91 20.42 -13.06
N LEU A 394 -29.97 21.09 -12.38
CA LEU A 394 -30.18 22.43 -11.83
C LEU A 394 -30.41 23.44 -12.97
N THR A 395 -31.49 24.21 -12.88
CA THR A 395 -31.82 25.26 -13.87
C THR A 395 -31.47 26.68 -13.39
N SER A 396 -31.27 26.82 -12.07
CA SER A 396 -30.90 28.03 -11.35
C SER A 396 -30.14 27.66 -10.07
N LEU A 397 -29.31 28.58 -9.56
CA LEU A 397 -28.64 28.46 -8.26
C LEU A 397 -29.42 29.16 -7.13
N VAL A 398 -30.59 29.75 -7.41
CA VAL A 398 -31.43 30.40 -6.40
C VAL A 398 -31.78 29.41 -5.28
N GLY A 399 -31.54 29.85 -4.03
CA GLY A 399 -31.70 29.02 -2.84
C GLY A 399 -30.46 28.22 -2.43
N CYS A 400 -29.34 28.34 -3.18
CA CYS A 400 -28.07 27.80 -2.73
C CYS A 400 -27.64 28.50 -1.41
N PRO A 401 -27.19 27.76 -0.39
CA PRO A 401 -26.79 28.37 0.89
C PRO A 401 -25.60 29.32 0.76
N ASP A 402 -25.70 30.51 1.35
CA ASP A 402 -24.63 31.53 1.33
C ASP A 402 -23.36 31.09 2.07
N THR A 403 -23.44 30.05 2.91
CA THR A 403 -22.31 29.51 3.68
C THR A 403 -21.30 28.74 2.83
N VAL A 404 -21.68 28.35 1.60
CA VAL A 404 -20.84 27.51 0.74
C VAL A 404 -19.58 28.28 0.34
N SER A 405 -18.42 27.82 0.83
CA SER A 405 -17.11 28.40 0.49
C SER A 405 -16.53 27.78 -0.77
N ARG A 406 -16.89 26.52 -1.07
CA ARG A 406 -16.39 25.75 -2.22
C ARG A 406 -17.52 25.05 -2.95
N ILE A 407 -17.72 25.38 -4.23
CA ILE A 407 -18.82 24.83 -5.02
C ILE A 407 -18.36 24.30 -6.39
N ASN A 408 -18.92 23.18 -6.81
CA ASN A 408 -18.85 22.72 -8.20
C ASN A 408 -20.25 22.42 -8.71
N TYR A 409 -20.73 23.18 -9.70
CA TYR A 409 -22.05 23.03 -10.32
C TYR A 409 -21.94 22.82 -11.86
N ALA A 410 -20.78 22.40 -12.37
CA ALA A 410 -20.57 22.18 -13.80
C ALA A 410 -21.59 21.20 -14.41
N ASN A 411 -21.76 21.24 -15.74
CA ASN A 411 -22.65 20.34 -16.48
C ASN A 411 -24.12 20.30 -15.99
N ASN A 412 -24.60 21.42 -15.43
CA ASN A 412 -26.02 21.64 -15.15
C ASN A 412 -26.66 22.51 -16.24
N PRO A 413 -27.95 22.32 -16.57
CA PRO A 413 -28.68 23.14 -17.54
C PRO A 413 -29.08 24.52 -16.96
N LEU A 414 -28.11 25.25 -16.40
CA LEU A 414 -28.34 26.56 -15.79
C LEU A 414 -28.69 27.60 -16.85
N THR A 415 -29.78 28.32 -16.61
CA THR A 415 -30.18 29.48 -17.43
C THR A 415 -29.60 30.80 -16.93
N SER A 416 -29.20 30.82 -15.65
CA SER A 416 -28.59 31.95 -14.95
C SER A 416 -27.72 31.43 -13.80
N ILE A 417 -26.70 32.20 -13.41
CA ILE A 417 -25.88 31.95 -12.20
C ILE A 417 -26.37 32.77 -10.98
N GLU A 418 -27.53 33.42 -11.10
CA GLU A 418 -28.20 34.08 -9.97
C GLU A 418 -28.42 33.09 -8.83
N GLY A 419 -28.12 33.53 -7.60
CA GLY A 419 -28.12 32.69 -6.40
C GLY A 419 -26.80 31.96 -6.14
N ARG A 420 -25.74 32.20 -6.94
CA ARG A 420 -24.39 31.74 -6.59
C ARG A 420 -23.92 32.45 -5.30
N PRO A 421 -23.42 31.71 -4.29
CA PRO A 421 -22.88 32.30 -3.07
C PRO A 421 -21.68 33.21 -3.34
N ASP A 422 -21.69 34.40 -2.73
CA ASP A 422 -20.64 35.40 -2.88
C ASP A 422 -19.31 34.91 -2.30
N GLY A 423 -18.22 35.06 -3.06
CA GLY A 423 -16.89 34.64 -2.62
C GLY A 423 -16.61 33.13 -2.68
N ALA A 424 -17.58 32.30 -3.09
CA ALA A 424 -17.39 30.86 -3.24
C ALA A 424 -16.38 30.52 -4.34
N GLU A 425 -15.38 29.72 -3.99
CA GLU A 425 -14.38 29.18 -4.90
C GLU A 425 -14.98 28.08 -5.79
N LEU A 426 -14.79 28.20 -7.11
CA LEU A 426 -15.15 27.15 -8.06
C LEU A 426 -14.11 26.03 -8.02
N CYS A 427 -14.53 24.83 -7.62
CA CYS A 427 -13.64 23.67 -7.54
C CYS A 427 -13.81 22.77 -8.78
N GLY A 428 -12.71 22.38 -9.44
CA GLY A 428 -12.67 21.18 -10.30
C GLY A 428 -13.07 21.32 -11.78
N PHE A 429 -12.40 22.16 -12.57
CA PHE A 429 -12.21 21.88 -14.00
C PHE A 429 -10.97 20.99 -14.15
N TYR A 430 -11.13 19.67 -14.10
CA TYR A 430 -10.09 18.72 -14.50
C TYR A 430 -10.62 17.76 -15.55
#